data_AF-A0A4Y1Q7K7-F1
#
_entry.id   AF-A0A4Y1Q7K7-F1
#
_cell.length_a   1.000
_cell.length_b   1.000
_cell.length_c   1.000
_cell.angle_alpha   90.00
_cell.angle_beta   90.00
_cell.angle_gamma   90.00
#
_symmetry.space_group_name_H-M   'P 1'
#
loop_
_entity.id
_entity.type
_entity.pdbx_description
1 polymer ?
#
loop_
_entity_poly.entity_id
_entity_poly.type
_entity_poly.pdbx_seq_one_letter_code
_entity_poly.pdbx_strand_id
1 'polypeptide(L)' 'PSIKMHVLNAHTMDELKMTGNCLKGSRGILSFDKAFDETEWGRMTKELFTHVFGVPALARRAKPFIDHILSFSILDN' A
#
# COMPACT_ATOMS: atom_id res chain seq x y z
N PRO A 1 8.60 16.00 1.49
CA PRO A 1 7.50 16.12 2.48
C PRO A 1 7.69 15.08 3.58
N SER A 2 7.16 15.33 4.78
CA SER A 2 7.32 14.44 5.93
C SER A 2 5.95 14.21 6.59
N ILE A 3 5.63 12.94 6.89
CA ILE A 3 4.42 12.55 7.61
C ILE A 3 4.86 11.67 8.78
N LYS A 4 4.39 11.97 9.99
CA LYS A 4 4.56 11.13 11.17
C LYS A 4 3.27 10.36 11.40
N MET A 5 3.36 9.02 11.44
CA MET A 5 2.21 8.15 11.63
C MET A 5 2.36 7.34 12.92
N HIS A 6 1.24 7.09 13.59
CA HIS A 6 1.17 6.18 14.72
C HIS A 6 0.61 4.84 14.22
N VAL A 7 1.40 3.78 14.34
CA VAL A 7 1.04 2.44 13.84
C VAL A 7 0.48 1.62 14.99
N LEU A 8 -0.73 1.11 14.81
CA LEU A 8 -1.46 0.28 15.77
C LEU A 8 -1.94 -1.00 15.10
N ASN A 9 -2.24 -2.04 15.89
CA ASN A 9 -2.80 -3.32 15.43
C ASN A 9 -2.00 -3.98 14.30
N ALA A 10 -0.68 -4.07 14.46
CA ALA A 10 0.18 -4.71 13.48
C ALA A 10 0.02 -6.24 13.55
N HIS A 11 -0.47 -6.82 12.45
CA HIS A 11 -0.60 -8.26 12.27
C HIS A 11 0.38 -8.76 11.21
N THR A 12 1.02 -9.89 11.46
CA THR A 12 2.02 -10.46 10.54
C THR A 12 1.45 -11.64 9.74
N MET A 13 2.07 -11.94 8.59
CA MET A 13 1.68 -13.09 7.77
C MET A 13 1.96 -14.45 8.44
N ASP A 14 2.69 -14.48 9.56
CA ASP A 14 2.92 -15.71 10.35
C ASP A 14 1.68 -16.08 11.20
N GLU A 15 0.68 -15.19 11.27
CA GLU A 15 -0.56 -15.48 11.97
C GLU A 15 -1.41 -16.50 11.20
N LEU A 16 -2.01 -17.44 11.95
CA LEU A 16 -2.71 -18.62 11.44
C LEU A 16 -3.83 -18.30 10.41
N LYS A 17 -4.37 -17.07 10.44
CA LYS A 17 -5.47 -16.63 9.57
C LYS A 17 -4.99 -15.99 8.25
N MET A 18 -3.69 -15.83 8.04
CA MET A 18 -3.12 -15.17 6.86
C MET A 18 -2.45 -16.16 5.91
N THR A 19 -3.23 -17.05 5.28
CA THR A 19 -2.72 -18.10 4.38
C THR A 19 -2.41 -17.63 2.95
N GLY A 20 -2.52 -16.32 2.69
CA GLY A 20 -2.23 -15.73 1.38
C GLY A 20 -0.73 -15.74 1.07
N ASN A 21 -0.38 -15.91 -0.21
CA ASN A 21 0.99 -15.82 -0.70
C ASN A 21 1.03 -14.96 -1.97
N CYS A 22 2.15 -14.30 -2.22
CA CYS A 22 2.37 -13.57 -3.45
C CYS A 22 3.84 -13.64 -3.90
N LEU A 23 4.04 -13.44 -5.19
CA LEU A 23 5.36 -13.39 -5.82
C LEU A 23 6.15 -12.21 -5.28
N LYS A 24 7.24 -12.52 -4.57
CA LYS A 24 8.21 -11.50 -4.17
C LYS A 24 8.72 -10.73 -5.40
N GLY A 25 8.47 -9.42 -5.42
CA GLY A 25 8.82 -8.52 -6.51
C GLY A 25 7.75 -8.37 -7.61
N SER A 26 6.55 -8.91 -7.44
CA SER A 26 5.41 -8.62 -8.33
C SER A 26 4.98 -7.16 -8.25
N ARG A 27 4.33 -6.67 -9.31
CA ARG A 27 3.81 -5.30 -9.38
C ARG A 27 2.40 -5.26 -8.80
N GLY A 28 2.31 -5.11 -7.48
CA GLY A 28 1.02 -5.02 -6.78
C GLY A 28 0.22 -3.80 -7.19
N ILE A 29 -1.12 -3.90 -7.11
CA ILE A 29 -2.02 -2.76 -7.30
C ILE A 29 -2.16 -2.01 -5.97
N LEU A 30 -2.08 -0.69 -6.01
CA LEU A 30 -2.43 0.15 -4.87
C LEU A 30 -3.88 0.61 -5.03
N SER A 31 -4.74 0.22 -4.10
CA SER A 31 -6.14 0.63 -4.05
C SER A 31 -6.30 1.69 -2.96
N PHE A 32 -6.77 2.87 -3.35
CA PHE A 32 -7.03 3.98 -2.43
C PHE A 32 -8.53 4.26 -2.40
N ASP A 33 -9.06 4.43 -1.20
CA ASP A 33 -10.43 4.89 -1.00
C ASP A 33 -10.60 6.35 -1.50
N LYS A 34 -11.84 6.70 -1.88
CA LYS A 34 -12.21 8.03 -2.36
C LYS A 34 -11.97 9.13 -1.31
N ALA A 35 -12.05 8.79 -0.03
CA ALA A 35 -11.81 9.72 1.08
C ALA A 35 -10.42 10.40 1.00
N PHE A 36 -9.42 9.76 0.38
CA PHE A 36 -8.11 10.39 0.16
C PHE A 36 -8.17 11.61 -0.77
N ASP A 37 -9.13 11.68 -1.68
CA ASP A 37 -9.26 12.79 -2.63
C ASP A 37 -10.08 13.97 -2.06
N GLU A 38 -10.72 13.79 -0.90
CA GLU A 38 -11.60 14.80 -0.27
C GLU A 38 -10.83 15.89 0.50
N THR A 39 -9.62 15.59 0.95
CA THR A 39 -8.79 16.52 1.73
C THR A 39 -7.41 16.72 1.10
N GLU A 40 -6.80 17.90 1.32
CA GLU A 40 -5.45 18.19 0.79
C GLU A 40 -4.39 17.26 1.38
N TRP A 41 -4.47 16.99 2.69
CA TRP A 41 -3.56 16.06 3.37
C TRP A 41 -3.75 14.62 2.87
N GLY A 42 -4.99 14.21 2.58
CA GLY A 42 -5.30 12.91 1.98
C GLY A 42 -4.63 12.76 0.61
N ARG A 43 -4.75 13.76 -0.26
CA ARG A 43 -4.14 13.76 -1.59
C ARG A 43 -2.61 13.69 -1.51
N MET A 44 -2.00 14.44 -0.59
CA MET A 44 -0.55 14.38 -0.36
C MET A 44 -0.11 12.99 0.15
N THR A 45 -0.89 12.40 1.05
CA THR A 45 -0.59 11.07 1.63
C THR A 45 -0.70 9.99 0.57
N LYS A 46 -1.74 10.03 -0.27
CA LYS A 46 -1.95 9.11 -1.41
C LYS A 46 -0.77 9.15 -2.39
N GLU A 47 -0.28 10.34 -2.72
CA GLU A 47 0.89 10.49 -3.61
C GLU A 47 2.16 9.89 -2.97
N LEU A 48 2.40 10.19 -1.69
CA LEU A 48 3.55 9.65 -0.97
C LEU A 48 3.50 8.12 -0.86
N PHE A 49 2.34 7.56 -0.55
CA PHE A 49 2.17 6.11 -0.46
C PHE A 49 2.32 5.45 -1.82
N THR A 50 1.90 6.10 -2.89
CA THR A 50 2.12 5.61 -4.26
C THR A 50 3.61 5.50 -4.57
N HIS A 51 4.42 6.46 -4.14
CA HIS A 51 5.88 6.42 -4.32
C HIS A 51 6.57 5.40 -3.40
N VAL A 52 6.08 5.19 -2.18
CA VAL A 52 6.69 4.30 -1.19
C VAL A 52 6.35 2.83 -1.43
N PHE A 53 5.07 2.53 -1.69
CA PHE A 53 4.58 1.16 -1.82
C PHE A 53 4.43 0.70 -3.27
N GLY A 54 4.46 1.63 -4.23
CA GLY A 54 4.44 1.30 -5.65
C GLY A 54 5.74 0.65 -6.10
N VAL A 55 5.66 -0.26 -7.06
CA VAL A 55 6.84 -0.87 -7.70
C VAL A 55 7.10 -0.18 -9.05
N PRO A 56 8.19 0.59 -9.18
CA PRO A 56 8.55 1.23 -10.45
C PRO A 56 8.78 0.19 -11.55
N ALA A 57 8.44 0.54 -12.80
CA ALA A 57 8.55 -0.38 -13.94
C ALA A 57 9.99 -0.91 -14.18
N LEU A 58 11.01 -0.11 -13.84
CA LEU A 58 12.42 -0.45 -14.02
C LEU A 58 13.11 -0.91 -12.73
N ALA A 59 12.34 -1.27 -11.70
CA ALA A 59 12.92 -1.71 -10.43
C ALA A 59 13.71 -3.02 -10.61
N ARG A 60 14.93 -3.04 -10.07
CA ARG A 60 15.79 -4.23 -10.10
C ARG A 60 15.09 -5.38 -9.38
N ARG A 61 14.93 -6.53 -10.06
CA ARG A 61 14.20 -7.73 -9.60
C ARG A 61 12.66 -7.63 -9.63
N ALA A 62 12.09 -6.63 -10.31
CA ALA A 62 10.65 -6.62 -10.58
C ALA A 62 10.25 -7.79 -11.47
N LYS A 63 9.12 -8.41 -11.17
CA LYS A 63 8.49 -9.47 -11.95
C LYS A 63 7.31 -8.89 -12.73
N PRO A 64 6.98 -9.43 -13.92
CA PRO A 64 5.97 -8.84 -14.81
C PRO A 64 4.54 -8.99 -14.29
N PHE A 65 4.28 -9.93 -13.37
CA PHE A 65 2.94 -10.29 -12.93
C PHE A 65 2.40 -9.36 -11.83
N ILE A 66 1.07 -9.24 -11.79
CA ILE A 66 0.29 -8.62 -10.72
C ILE A 66 -0.25 -9.76 -9.87
N ASP A 67 0.10 -9.80 -8.58
CA ASP A 67 -0.19 -10.95 -7.72
C ASP A 67 -0.75 -10.58 -6.34
N HIS A 68 -0.83 -9.29 -6.04
CA HIS A 68 -1.42 -8.80 -4.79
C HIS A 68 -1.95 -7.38 -4.93
N ILE A 69 -2.79 -6.99 -3.99
CA ILE A 69 -3.36 -5.65 -3.87
C ILE A 69 -3.03 -5.14 -2.47
N LEU A 70 -2.54 -3.90 -2.37
CA LEU A 70 -2.43 -3.16 -1.13
C LEU A 70 -3.58 -2.17 -1.08
N SER A 71 -4.44 -2.29 -0.08
CA SER A 71 -5.61 -1.43 0.07
C SER A 71 -5.41 -0.44 1.22
N PHE A 72 -5.65 0.83 0.94
CA PHE A 72 -5.62 1.92 1.91
C PHE A 72 -7.01 2.54 2.01
N SER A 73 -7.55 2.59 3.23
CA SER A 73 -8.86 3.17 3.52
C SER A 73 -8.72 4.12 4.71
N ILE A 74 -9.47 5.22 4.68
CA ILE A 74 -9.60 6.14 5.81
C ILE A 74 -10.90 5.76 6.51
N LEU A 75 -10.80 5.38 7.78
CA LEU A 75 -11.94 5.00 8.61
C LEU A 75 -12.10 6.05 9.71
N ASP A 76 -13.35 6.26 10.14
CA ASP A 76 -13.71 7.12 11.27
C ASP A 76 -13.13 8.55 11.18
N ASN A 77 -13.48 9.27 10.09
CA ASN A 77 -13.17 10.69 9.91
C ASN A 77 -13.95 11.60 10.86
#